data_AF-R2QTJ8-F1
#
_entry.id   AF-R2QTJ8-F1
#
_cell.length_a   1.000
_cell.length_b   1.000
_cell.length_c   1.000
_cell.angle_alpha   90.00
_cell.angle_beta   90.00
_cell.angle_gamma   90.00
#
_symmetry.space_group_name_H-M   'P 1'
#
loop_
_entity.id
_entity.type
_entity.pdbx_description
1 polymer ?
#
loop_
_entity_poly.entity_id
_entity_poly.type
_entity_poly.pdbx_seq_one_letter_code
_entity_poly.pdbx_strand_id
1 'polypeptide(L)' 'MTVVIETVKAREIFDSRGNPTIEADVLLSDGSLGRAEVPSGASTGDREAVELRDGGIT' A
#
# COMPACT_ATOMS: atom_id res chain seq x y z
N MET A 1 26.92 -10.25 5.74
CA MET A 1 25.56 -10.64 6.15
C MET A 1 24.60 -9.98 5.18
N THR A 2 23.68 -10.71 4.58
CA THR A 2 22.69 -10.13 3.64
C THR A 2 21.40 -9.87 4.41
N VAL A 3 20.81 -8.69 4.22
CA VAL A 3 19.49 -8.36 4.78
C VAL A 3 18.42 -8.82 3.81
N VAL A 4 17.43 -9.57 4.30
CA VAL A 4 16.32 -10.09 3.49
C VAL A 4 14.98 -9.61 4.02
N ILE A 5 13.99 -9.55 3.15
CA ILE A 5 12.59 -9.31 3.55
C ILE A 5 12.11 -10.55 4.29
N GLU A 6 11.74 -10.38 5.56
CA GLU A 6 11.24 -11.46 6.41
C GLU A 6 9.71 -11.54 6.38
N THR A 7 9.03 -10.39 6.41
CA THR A 7 7.56 -10.35 6.39
C THR A 7 7.06 -9.09 5.70
N VAL A 8 5.94 -9.22 4.98
CA VAL A 8 5.15 -8.11 4.43
C VAL A 8 3.72 -8.25 4.94
N LYS A 9 3.18 -7.22 5.58
CA LYS A 9 1.81 -7.24 6.11
C LYS A 9 1.07 -5.95 5.74
N ALA A 10 -0.02 -6.11 4.99
CA ALA A 10 -0.91 -5.02 4.64
C ALA A 10 -2.12 -4.90 5.58
N ARG A 11 -2.72 -3.71 5.61
CA ARG A 11 -4.01 -3.42 6.25
C ARG A 11 -4.74 -2.30 5.50
N GLU A 12 -6.06 -2.28 5.63
CA GLU A 12 -6.88 -1.15 5.20
C GLU A 12 -6.77 0.00 6.22
N ILE A 13 -6.60 1.21 5.71
CA ILE A 13 -6.66 2.48 6.44
C ILE A 13 -7.54 3.46 5.67
N PHE A 14 -7.74 4.68 6.17
CA PHE A 14 -8.46 5.74 5.47
C PHE A 14 -7.52 6.87 5.04
N ASP A 15 -7.68 7.35 3.81
CA ASP A 15 -6.94 8.50 3.29
C ASP A 15 -7.48 9.84 3.85
N SER A 16 -6.88 10.95 3.43
CA SER A 16 -7.29 12.30 3.85
C SER A 16 -8.70 12.73 3.40
N ARG A 17 -9.31 12.01 2.45
CA ARG A 17 -10.68 12.21 1.96
C ARG A 17 -11.68 11.22 2.58
N GLY A 18 -11.22 10.31 3.44
CA GLY A 18 -12.03 9.28 4.08
C GLY A 18 -12.32 8.07 3.19
N ASN A 19 -11.60 7.89 2.07
CA ASN A 19 -11.73 6.67 1.27
C ASN A 19 -10.79 5.59 1.83
N PRO A 20 -11.18 4.31 1.79
CA PRO A 20 -10.26 3.21 2.09
C PRO A 20 -8.99 3.28 1.24
N THR A 21 -7.84 2.98 1.80
CA THR A 21 -6.57 2.76 1.08
C THR A 21 -5.71 1.74 1.83
N ILE A 22 -4.57 1.36 1.26
CA ILE A 22 -3.70 0.31 1.82
C ILE A 22 -2.45 0.91 2.48
N GLU A 23 -2.11 0.41 3.66
CA GLU A 23 -0.82 0.60 4.32
C GLU A 23 -0.11 -0.76 4.43
N ALA A 24 1.20 -0.78 4.18
CA ALA A 24 2.02 -1.98 4.32
C ALA A 24 3.21 -1.76 5.25
N ASP A 25 3.39 -2.72 6.16
CA ASP A 25 4.62 -2.92 6.94
C ASP A 25 5.52 -3.93 6.24
N VAL A 26 6.83 -3.62 6.15
CA VAL A 26 7.89 -4.54 5.72
C VAL A 26 8.89 -4.70 6.86
N LEU A 27 9.02 -5.94 7.37
CA LEU A 27 10.00 -6.31 8.38
C LEU A 27 11.18 -7.02 7.70
N LEU A 28 12.39 -6.54 7.97
CA LEU A 28 13.63 -7.15 7.49
C LEU A 28 14.25 -8.07 8.56
N SER A 29 15.08 -9.01 8.11
CA SER A 29 15.77 -9.99 8.97
C SER A 29 16.71 -9.40 10.04
N ASP A 30 17.02 -8.11 9.96
CA ASP A 30 17.81 -7.38 10.96
C ASP A 30 16.96 -6.59 11.98
N GLY A 31 15.63 -6.71 11.88
CA GLY A 31 14.67 -6.03 12.74
C GLY A 31 14.23 -4.65 12.23
N SER A 32 14.77 -4.15 11.11
CA SER A 32 14.32 -2.89 10.51
C SER A 32 12.86 -2.98 10.05
N LEU A 33 12.06 -1.97 10.39
CA LEU A 33 10.66 -1.86 10.00
C LEU A 33 10.46 -0.63 9.10
N GLY A 34 9.99 -0.87 7.88
CA GLY A 34 9.49 0.17 6.98
C GLY A 34 7.97 0.13 6.90
N ARG A 35 7.34 1.31 6.89
CA ARG A 35 5.89 1.47 6.73
C ARG A 35 5.58 2.53 5.69
N ALA A 36 4.65 2.24 4.79
CA ALA A 36 4.17 3.20 3.81
C ALA A 36 2.66 3.05 3.57
N GLU A 37 1.99 4.18 3.42
CA GLU A 37 0.62 4.29 2.91
C GLU A 37 0.63 4.61 1.42
N VAL A 38 -0.35 4.09 0.68
CA VAL A 38 -0.55 4.41 -0.73
C VAL A 38 -1.57 5.56 -0.84
N PRO A 39 -1.26 6.66 -1.54
CA PRO A 39 -2.24 7.71 -1.80
C PRO A 39 -3.30 7.21 -2.79
N SER A 40 -4.55 7.63 -2.61
CA SER A 40 -5.62 7.37 -3.58
C SER A 40 -5.60 8.41 -4.71
N GLY A 41 -5.60 7.94 -5.95
CA GLY A 41 -5.69 8.82 -7.11
C GLY A 41 -7.02 9.58 -7.15
N ALA A 42 -7.02 10.80 -7.69
CA ALA A 42 -8.25 11.46 -8.16
C ALA A 42 -8.35 11.46 -9.69
N SER A 43 -7.22 11.23 -10.37
CA SER A 43 -7.14 11.11 -11.83
C SER A 43 -7.69 9.77 -12.27
N THR A 44 -8.32 9.75 -13.44
CA THR A 44 -8.94 8.56 -14.07
C THR A 44 -8.38 8.35 -15.48
N GLY A 45 -7.10 8.68 -15.69
CA GLY A 45 -6.48 8.55 -17.00
C GLY A 45 -6.40 7.08 -17.44
N ASP A 46 -6.87 6.77 -18.65
CA ASP A 46 -6.92 5.40 -19.22
C ASP A 46 -5.55 4.70 -19.37
N ARG A 47 -4.44 5.39 -19.10
CA ARG A 47 -3.06 4.89 -19.20
C ARG A 47 -2.30 4.91 -17.88
N GLU A 48 -2.99 5.16 -16.77
CA GLU A 48 -2.40 5.15 -15.44
C GLU A 48 -2.32 3.72 -14.87
N ALA A 49 -1.47 3.52 -13.86
CA ALA A 49 -1.48 2.28 -13.11
C ALA A 49 -2.79 2.18 -12.31
N VAL A 50 -3.47 1.04 -12.43
CA VAL A 50 -4.81 0.81 -11.89
C VAL A 50 -4.72 0.33 -10.45
N GLU A 51 -5.41 1.02 -9.53
CA GLU A 51 -5.56 0.57 -8.14
C GLU A 51 -6.62 -0.54 -8.03
N LEU A 52 -6.42 -1.53 -7.16
CA LEU A 52 -7.46 -2.54 -6.95
C LEU A 52 -8.45 -2.06 -5.90
N ARG A 53 -9.74 -2.00 -6.25
CA ARG A 53 -10.83 -1.63 -5.35
C ARG A 53 -11.79 -2.79 -5.16
N ASP A 54 -12.21 -3.01 -3.92
CA ASP A 54 -13.28 -3.95 -3.62
C ASP A 54 -14.58 -3.45 -4.29
N GLY A 55 -15.18 -4.30 -5.14
CA GLY A 55 -16.30 -3.92 -6.02
C GLY A 55 -15.92 -3.65 -7.48
N GLY A 56 -14.62 -3.66 -7.83
CA GLY A 56 -14.15 -3.67 -9.21
C GLY A 56 -14.24 -2.34 -9.96
N ILE A 57 -14.58 -1.24 -9.27
CA ILE A 57 -14.60 0.09 -9.86
C ILE A 57 -13.20 0.68 -9.71
N THR A 58 -12.49 0.84 -10.82
CA THR A 58 -11.28 1.67 -10.89
C THR A 58 -11.48 2.83 -11.85
#